data_AF-A0A1H1J488-F1
#
_entry.id   AF-A0A1H1J488-F1
#
_cell.length_a   1.000
_cell.length_b   1.000
_cell.length_c   1.000
_cell.angle_alpha   90.00
_cell.angle_beta   90.00
_cell.angle_gamma   90.00
#
_symmetry.space_group_name_H-M   'P 1'
#
loop_
_entity.id
_entity.type
_entity.pdbx_description
1 polymer ?
#
loop_
_entity_poly.entity_id
_entity_poly.type
_entity_poly.pdbx_seq_one_letter_code
_entity_poly.pdbx_strand_id
1 'polypeptide(L)'
;MRAQSAIIGVVILIGMVSLVSVSIFLVAGDTVTSIQQEAEQERVESAFVELGQQMQTASSTTDVSRGLDLEIGQDGAVVREESGVISVSSEALDDDAIDDLTIGTVEYENDDGTKIAYEAGAVFRETGNETQVISAPSIHYDAVTDTLTLPVVTATGEERLNAGNVQFSHVRTESFQEAAVVENESVTITIESDYYRGWESFFENQAGDSSVRNVDHANRTIDVRVGYIDAEETFEDGILVSEYVDGFDNADVDDGDIEGGSAPELDSVIQEMVDDIEDGEKEHTPLSTEDDPISESGTYWRSDELRIEDELTFDISSGNTTLIVDDDIVVEDDLVADAGGSDHELKIYTTGNFDLHDGNVSVTDGNASQLQLYGTSETHVGIQSSSYEGTIYAPRDEPWGDTENEVFDPGCTEQVCMQASVDFTGAVATSSANIHSASVTFEYDSSLEDNDIQLYPDTYSLPPQLTYLNVAHYEVDVENSSR
;
A
#
# COMPACT_ATOMS: atom_id res chain seq x y z
N MET A 1 3.44 71.17 60.48
CA MET A 1 3.52 70.24 59.32
C MET A 1 3.04 68.86 59.77
N ARG A 2 1.90 68.39 59.24
CA ARG A 2 1.37 67.00 59.26
C ARG A 2 -0.07 66.90 58.72
N ALA A 3 -0.69 68.04 58.35
CA ALA A 3 -1.96 68.11 57.64
C ALA A 3 -1.83 68.10 56.10
N GLN A 4 -0.88 67.33 55.54
CA GLN A 4 -0.80 67.09 54.09
C GLN A 4 -0.79 65.60 53.71
N SER A 5 -0.67 64.67 54.66
CA SER A 5 -0.67 63.24 54.34
C SER A 5 -2.06 62.64 54.11
N ALA A 6 -3.14 63.28 54.54
CA ALA A 6 -4.49 62.71 54.37
C ALA A 6 -5.09 62.97 52.97
N ILE A 7 -4.69 64.04 52.29
CA ILE A 7 -5.27 64.42 50.98
C ILE A 7 -4.55 63.71 49.82
N ILE A 8 -3.25 63.40 49.97
CA ILE A 8 -2.49 62.65 48.96
C ILE A 8 -2.93 61.17 48.91
N GLY A 9 -3.31 60.58 50.05
CA GLY A 9 -3.77 59.17 50.10
C GLY A 9 -5.08 58.91 49.35
N VAL A 10 -6.05 59.85 49.40
CA VAL A 10 -7.35 59.69 48.73
C VAL A 10 -7.25 59.92 47.22
N VAL A 11 -6.40 60.85 46.77
CA VAL A 11 -6.17 61.08 45.33
C VAL A 11 -5.44 59.90 44.69
N ILE A 12 -4.46 59.30 45.40
CA ILE A 12 -3.77 58.10 44.91
C ILE A 12 -4.72 56.88 44.89
N LEU A 13 -5.60 56.71 45.87
CA LEU A 13 -6.56 55.60 45.87
C LEU A 13 -7.61 55.72 44.74
N ILE A 14 -8.10 56.93 44.43
CA ILE A 14 -9.01 57.14 43.28
C ILE A 14 -8.26 57.00 41.95
N GLY A 15 -6.99 57.40 41.87
CA GLY A 15 -6.13 57.19 40.70
C GLY A 15 -5.72 55.74 40.47
N MET A 16 -5.53 54.95 41.54
CA MET A 16 -5.12 53.56 41.46
C MET A 16 -6.29 52.61 41.19
N VAL A 17 -7.50 52.93 41.68
CA VAL A 17 -8.72 52.18 41.33
C VAL A 17 -9.16 52.48 39.89
N SER A 18 -8.89 53.68 39.36
CA SER A 18 -9.15 53.99 37.94
C SER A 18 -8.13 53.39 36.97
N LEU A 19 -6.90 53.09 37.42
CA LEU A 19 -5.89 52.36 36.62
C LEU A 19 -6.06 50.83 36.63
N VAL A 20 -6.89 50.27 37.52
CA VAL A 20 -7.18 48.82 37.55
C VAL A 20 -8.43 48.45 36.75
N SER A 21 -9.30 49.41 36.41
CA SER A 21 -10.56 49.13 35.69
C SER A 21 -10.54 49.38 34.17
N VAL A 22 -9.37 49.43 33.54
CA VAL A 22 -9.25 49.46 32.06
C VAL A 22 -8.33 48.35 31.52
N SER A 23 -7.77 47.50 32.38
CA SER A 23 -6.74 46.53 31.99
C SER A 23 -7.26 45.13 31.63
N ILE A 24 -8.57 44.96 31.38
CA ILE A 24 -9.15 43.68 30.91
C ILE A 24 -9.56 43.74 29.42
N PHE A 25 -9.29 44.84 28.71
CA PHE A 25 -9.72 45.01 27.31
C PHE A 25 -8.61 44.97 26.26
N LEU A 26 -7.39 44.54 26.61
CA LEU A 26 -6.23 44.57 25.69
C LEU A 26 -5.52 43.21 25.51
N VAL A 27 -6.27 42.11 25.61
CA VAL A 27 -5.89 40.78 25.09
C VAL A 27 -7.17 40.12 24.56
N ALA A 28 -7.78 40.72 23.53
CA ALA A 28 -9.06 40.26 23.01
C ALA A 28 -9.25 40.53 21.50
N GLY A 29 -8.21 41.00 20.80
CA GLY A 29 -8.27 41.15 19.34
C GLY A 29 -7.91 39.83 18.69
N ASP A 30 -6.60 39.56 18.67
CA ASP A 30 -6.00 38.41 17.97
C ASP A 30 -6.47 37.04 18.51
N THR A 31 -6.53 36.87 19.83
CA THR A 31 -6.91 35.60 20.46
C THR A 31 -8.41 35.31 20.39
N VAL A 32 -9.26 36.33 20.26
CA VAL A 32 -10.72 36.14 20.17
C VAL A 32 -11.15 35.97 18.73
N THR A 33 -10.45 36.59 17.77
CA THR A 33 -10.67 36.31 16.34
C THR A 33 -10.21 34.91 15.96
N SER A 34 -9.05 34.45 16.47
CA SER A 34 -8.57 33.09 16.21
C SER A 34 -9.51 32.03 16.79
N ILE A 35 -10.00 32.20 18.03
CA ILE A 35 -10.97 31.27 18.65
C ILE A 35 -12.31 31.27 17.90
N GLN A 36 -12.74 32.42 17.35
CA GLN A 36 -13.97 32.48 16.57
C GLN A 36 -13.84 31.77 15.22
N GLN A 37 -12.69 31.89 14.55
CA GLN A 37 -12.39 31.20 13.28
C GLN A 37 -12.27 29.68 13.47
N GLU A 38 -11.54 29.23 14.49
CA GLU A 38 -11.42 27.81 14.84
C GLU A 38 -12.79 27.19 15.15
N ALA A 39 -13.61 27.88 15.95
CA ALA A 39 -14.97 27.44 16.25
C ALA A 39 -15.91 27.49 15.04
N GLU A 40 -15.62 28.29 14.01
CA GLU A 40 -16.39 28.31 12.76
C GLU A 40 -16.02 27.14 11.87
N GLN A 41 -14.73 26.86 11.72
CA GLN A 41 -14.22 25.69 11.02
C GLN A 41 -14.77 24.38 11.61
N GLU A 42 -14.66 24.18 12.93
CA GLU A 42 -15.19 22.97 13.59
C GLU A 42 -16.70 22.77 13.35
N ARG A 43 -17.47 23.87 13.29
CA ARG A 43 -18.91 23.80 12.99
C ARG A 43 -19.17 23.37 11.56
N VAL A 44 -18.43 23.93 10.60
CA VAL A 44 -18.57 23.56 9.18
C VAL A 44 -18.13 22.12 8.96
N GLU A 45 -17.00 21.69 9.52
CA GLU A 45 -16.55 20.29 9.49
C GLU A 45 -17.64 19.36 10.01
N SER A 46 -18.22 19.67 11.18
CA SER A 46 -19.32 18.87 11.76
C SER A 46 -20.55 18.82 10.85
N ALA A 47 -20.90 19.94 10.20
CA ALA A 47 -22.01 20.01 9.27
C ALA A 47 -21.78 19.17 8.01
N PHE A 48 -20.54 19.12 7.51
CA PHE A 48 -20.15 18.28 6.38
C PHE A 48 -20.09 16.79 6.74
N VAL A 49 -19.66 16.44 7.95
CA VAL A 49 -19.77 15.06 8.45
C VAL A 49 -21.24 14.62 8.52
N GLU A 50 -22.13 15.48 9.01
CA GLU A 50 -23.58 15.17 9.03
C GLU A 50 -24.17 15.09 7.61
N LEU A 51 -23.73 15.98 6.70
CA LEU A 51 -24.09 15.91 5.28
C LEU A 51 -23.70 14.55 4.69
N GLY A 52 -22.46 14.10 4.89
CA GLY A 52 -21.99 12.81 4.39
C GLY A 52 -22.80 11.63 4.94
N GLN A 53 -23.18 11.67 6.21
CA GLN A 53 -24.06 10.65 6.81
C GLN A 53 -25.46 10.64 6.19
N GLN A 54 -26.04 11.80 5.88
CA GLN A 54 -27.33 11.87 5.19
C GLN A 54 -27.22 11.41 3.73
N MET A 55 -26.13 11.74 3.03
CA MET A 55 -25.84 11.24 1.68
C MET A 55 -25.79 9.71 1.66
N GLN A 56 -25.04 9.10 2.58
CA GLN A 56 -24.96 7.65 2.73
C GLN A 56 -26.31 7.01 3.11
N THR A 57 -27.11 7.70 3.92
CA THR A 57 -28.45 7.20 4.27
C THR A 57 -29.41 7.30 3.09
N ALA A 58 -29.33 8.38 2.30
CA ALA A 58 -30.13 8.59 1.11
C ALA A 58 -29.76 7.62 -0.01
N SER A 59 -28.48 7.28 -0.16
CA SER A 59 -28.02 6.31 -1.16
C SER A 59 -28.64 4.92 -0.98
N SER A 60 -28.90 4.51 0.26
CA SER A 60 -29.52 3.22 0.60
C SER A 60 -31.05 3.23 0.66
N THR A 61 -31.71 4.41 0.69
CA THR A 61 -33.17 4.53 0.88
C THR A 61 -33.85 5.23 -0.30
N THR A 62 -34.52 4.47 -1.16
CA THR A 62 -35.10 4.93 -2.44
C THR A 62 -36.38 5.78 -2.31
N ASP A 63 -37.14 5.66 -1.22
CA ASP A 63 -38.50 6.24 -1.12
C ASP A 63 -38.63 7.45 -0.17
N VAL A 64 -37.54 7.87 0.48
CA VAL A 64 -37.60 8.92 1.53
C VAL A 64 -36.59 10.01 1.25
N SER A 65 -37.10 11.17 0.84
CA SER A 65 -36.29 12.39 0.78
C SER A 65 -35.94 12.84 2.20
N ARG A 66 -34.66 13.09 2.49
CA ARG A 66 -34.12 13.44 3.81
C ARG A 66 -33.70 14.91 3.89
N GLY A 67 -34.03 15.60 4.97
CA GLY A 67 -33.66 17.00 5.17
C GLY A 67 -32.55 17.17 6.20
N LEU A 68 -31.64 18.11 5.97
CA LEU A 68 -30.61 18.57 6.91
C LEU A 68 -30.64 20.10 7.00
N ASP A 69 -30.53 20.65 8.20
CA ASP A 69 -30.27 22.09 8.36
C ASP A 69 -28.76 22.33 8.26
N LEU A 70 -28.29 22.77 7.09
CA LEU A 70 -26.88 22.91 6.78
C LEU A 70 -26.33 24.24 7.33
N GLU A 71 -25.50 24.15 8.37
CA GLU A 71 -24.97 25.31 9.12
C GLU A 71 -23.63 25.84 8.56
N ILE A 72 -23.60 26.27 7.30
CA ILE A 72 -22.36 26.62 6.55
C ILE A 72 -22.14 28.12 6.29
N GLY A 73 -22.59 28.99 7.20
CA GLY A 73 -22.40 30.43 7.04
C GLY A 73 -23.15 31.04 5.85
N GLN A 74 -22.76 32.24 5.41
CA GLN A 74 -23.45 32.95 4.31
C GLN A 74 -22.88 32.64 2.92
N ASP A 75 -21.66 32.13 2.86
CA ASP A 75 -20.95 31.86 1.60
C ASP A 75 -21.46 30.60 0.90
N GLY A 76 -22.07 29.69 1.67
CA GLY A 76 -22.70 28.48 1.14
C GLY A 76 -21.67 27.47 0.63
N ALA A 77 -22.17 26.41 0.00
CA ALA A 77 -21.36 25.37 -0.61
C ALA A 77 -21.67 25.28 -2.11
N VAL A 78 -20.71 24.79 -2.88
CA VAL A 78 -20.82 24.57 -4.32
C VAL A 78 -20.90 23.07 -4.57
N VAL A 79 -21.88 22.64 -5.36
CA VAL A 79 -21.95 21.26 -5.85
C VAL A 79 -21.28 21.21 -7.22
N ARG A 80 -20.32 20.32 -7.39
CA ARG A 80 -19.69 20.02 -8.68
C ARG A 80 -20.00 18.57 -9.02
N GLU A 81 -20.82 18.34 -10.05
CA GLU A 81 -21.31 17.00 -10.39
C GLU A 81 -20.22 16.11 -11.01
N GLU A 82 -19.21 16.72 -11.64
CA GLU A 82 -18.12 16.03 -12.35
C GLU A 82 -16.78 16.64 -11.88
N SER A 83 -16.31 16.24 -10.71
CA SER A 83 -15.09 16.76 -10.06
C SER A 83 -13.93 15.75 -10.00
N GLY A 84 -14.18 14.49 -10.35
CA GLY A 84 -13.18 13.45 -10.36
C GLY A 84 -13.75 12.15 -10.91
N VAL A 85 -12.93 11.11 -10.92
CA VAL A 85 -13.32 9.80 -11.42
C VAL A 85 -12.64 8.69 -10.61
N ILE A 86 -13.38 7.61 -10.34
CA ILE A 86 -12.83 6.35 -9.85
C ILE A 86 -12.95 5.32 -10.98
N SER A 87 -11.87 4.64 -11.30
CA SER A 87 -11.87 3.48 -12.19
C SER A 87 -11.40 2.26 -11.43
N VAL A 88 -11.97 1.09 -11.77
CA VAL A 88 -11.60 -0.20 -11.16
C VAL A 88 -11.34 -1.22 -12.26
N SER A 89 -10.15 -1.80 -12.26
CA SER A 89 -9.71 -2.78 -13.25
C SER A 89 -9.08 -4.01 -12.59
N SER A 90 -9.29 -5.17 -13.20
CA SER A 90 -8.70 -6.48 -12.88
C SER A 90 -8.67 -7.28 -14.18
N GLU A 91 -7.83 -8.31 -14.28
CA GLU A 91 -7.87 -9.23 -15.43
C GLU A 91 -9.21 -9.98 -15.52
N ALA A 92 -9.79 -10.38 -14.39
CA ALA A 92 -11.13 -10.96 -14.26
C ALA A 92 -12.25 -10.00 -14.67
N LEU A 93 -11.94 -8.70 -14.76
CA LEU A 93 -12.86 -7.67 -15.23
C LEU A 93 -12.64 -7.33 -16.72
N ASP A 94 -11.84 -8.08 -17.48
CA ASP A 94 -11.41 -7.80 -18.87
C ASP A 94 -12.45 -7.11 -19.79
N ASP A 95 -13.71 -7.57 -19.80
CA ASP A 95 -14.82 -7.01 -20.59
C ASP A 95 -15.81 -6.13 -19.75
N ASP A 96 -15.65 -6.13 -18.42
CA ASP A 96 -16.53 -5.49 -17.42
C ASP A 96 -15.76 -4.48 -16.52
N ALA A 97 -14.61 -3.98 -16.99
CA ALA A 97 -13.83 -2.96 -16.31
C ALA A 97 -14.74 -1.78 -15.95
N ILE A 98 -14.66 -1.35 -14.69
CA ILE A 98 -15.52 -0.30 -14.20
C ILE A 98 -14.82 1.01 -14.50
N ASP A 99 -15.03 1.47 -15.72
CA ASP A 99 -14.52 2.73 -16.20
C ASP A 99 -15.47 3.88 -15.79
N ASP A 100 -14.87 5.01 -15.42
CA ASP A 100 -15.56 6.29 -15.33
C ASP A 100 -16.64 6.42 -14.22
N LEU A 101 -16.41 5.91 -13.01
CA LEU A 101 -17.28 6.24 -11.85
C LEU A 101 -17.12 7.71 -11.48
N THR A 102 -18.03 8.53 -12.00
CA THR A 102 -17.99 9.98 -11.83
C THR A 102 -18.15 10.38 -10.37
N ILE A 103 -17.21 11.18 -9.88
CA ILE A 103 -17.22 11.74 -8.54
C ILE A 103 -17.77 13.16 -8.55
N GLY A 104 -18.83 13.38 -7.78
CA GLY A 104 -19.46 14.66 -7.53
C GLY A 104 -19.16 15.12 -6.11
N THR A 105 -18.73 16.37 -5.98
CA THR A 105 -18.30 17.00 -4.73
C THR A 105 -19.26 18.05 -4.25
N VAL A 106 -19.38 18.19 -2.93
CA VAL A 106 -19.91 19.39 -2.29
C VAL A 106 -18.73 20.09 -1.62
N GLU A 107 -18.44 21.33 -1.97
CA GLU A 107 -17.28 22.07 -1.48
C GLU A 107 -17.71 23.38 -0.80
N TYR A 108 -17.24 23.59 0.42
CA TYR A 108 -17.25 24.88 1.10
C TYR A 108 -15.83 25.46 1.09
N GLU A 109 -15.69 26.73 0.72
CA GLU A 109 -14.42 27.46 0.74
C GLU A 109 -14.52 28.64 1.70
N ASN A 110 -13.59 28.71 2.65
CA ASN A 110 -13.49 29.80 3.60
C ASN A 110 -12.69 30.99 3.03
N ASP A 111 -12.81 32.17 3.64
CA ASP A 111 -12.11 33.39 3.25
C ASP A 111 -10.57 33.26 3.25
N ASP A 112 -10.03 32.33 4.06
CA ASP A 112 -8.59 32.05 4.17
C ASP A 112 -8.07 31.05 3.12
N GLY A 113 -8.97 30.50 2.29
CA GLY A 113 -8.66 29.50 1.27
C GLY A 113 -8.77 28.05 1.75
N THR A 114 -9.10 27.82 3.03
CA THR A 114 -9.36 26.45 3.52
C THR A 114 -10.64 25.91 2.91
N LYS A 115 -10.59 24.68 2.41
CA LYS A 115 -11.74 23.99 1.84
C LYS A 115 -12.18 22.81 2.69
N ILE A 116 -13.48 22.65 2.86
CA ILE A 116 -14.10 21.44 3.39
C ILE A 116 -14.94 20.83 2.28
N ALA A 117 -14.68 19.57 1.95
CA ALA A 117 -15.35 18.89 0.84
C ALA A 117 -15.88 17.53 1.24
N TYR A 118 -17.12 17.25 0.81
CA TYR A 118 -17.66 15.91 0.75
C TYR A 118 -17.38 15.33 -0.63
N GLU A 119 -16.81 14.12 -0.68
CA GLU A 119 -16.46 13.44 -1.93
C GLU A 119 -16.56 11.91 -1.78
N ALA A 120 -17.36 11.25 -2.61
CA ALA A 120 -17.53 9.79 -2.65
C ALA A 120 -17.70 9.12 -1.27
N GLY A 121 -18.37 9.78 -0.33
CA GLY A 121 -18.60 9.30 1.04
C GLY A 121 -17.56 9.77 2.08
N ALA A 122 -16.42 10.30 1.65
CA ALA A 122 -15.40 10.90 2.49
C ALA A 122 -15.69 12.39 2.75
N VAL A 123 -15.12 12.92 3.84
CA VAL A 123 -15.05 14.37 4.09
C VAL A 123 -13.60 14.76 4.29
N PHE A 124 -13.12 15.71 3.49
CA PHE A 124 -11.76 16.20 3.50
C PHE A 124 -11.68 17.66 3.97
N ARG A 125 -10.56 18.01 4.60
CA ARG A 125 -10.12 19.39 4.81
C ARG A 125 -8.85 19.63 4.02
N GLU A 126 -8.84 20.68 3.21
CA GLU A 126 -7.70 21.07 2.37
C GLU A 126 -7.26 22.51 2.73
N THR A 127 -5.94 22.71 2.87
CA THR A 127 -5.34 24.01 3.25
C THR A 127 -4.32 24.56 2.23
N GLY A 128 -4.38 24.12 0.99
CA GLY A 128 -3.44 24.44 -0.11
C GLY A 128 -2.24 23.50 -0.21
N ASN A 129 -1.75 22.99 0.92
CA ASN A 129 -0.53 22.18 1.00
C ASN A 129 -0.75 20.77 1.56
N GLU A 130 -1.91 20.52 2.14
CA GLU A 130 -2.24 19.29 2.86
C GLU A 130 -3.74 19.03 2.71
N THR A 131 -4.10 17.75 2.60
CA THR A 131 -5.50 17.29 2.61
C THR A 131 -5.64 16.25 3.72
N GLN A 132 -6.52 16.51 4.69
CA GLN A 132 -6.75 15.63 5.83
C GLN A 132 -8.14 14.98 5.75
N VAL A 133 -8.20 13.70 6.11
CA VAL A 133 -9.46 12.95 6.23
C VAL A 133 -10.16 13.33 7.54
N ILE A 134 -11.30 14.01 7.45
CA ILE A 134 -12.16 14.37 8.59
C ILE A 134 -13.18 13.26 8.87
N SER A 135 -13.71 12.65 7.81
CA SER A 135 -14.56 11.46 7.87
C SER A 135 -14.18 10.50 6.76
N ALA A 136 -13.88 9.25 7.12
CA ALA A 136 -13.57 8.21 6.16
C ALA A 136 -14.82 7.79 5.36
N PRO A 137 -14.66 7.38 4.09
CA PRO A 137 -15.72 6.77 3.31
C PRO A 137 -16.08 5.38 3.86
N SER A 138 -17.21 4.82 3.43
CA SER A 138 -17.63 3.46 3.83
C SER A 138 -16.97 2.34 3.02
N ILE A 139 -15.77 2.59 2.49
CA ILE A 139 -14.95 1.58 1.83
C ILE A 139 -14.40 0.68 2.93
N HIS A 140 -14.57 -0.63 2.78
CA HIS A 140 -14.09 -1.57 3.78
C HIS A 140 -13.75 -2.92 3.14
N TYR A 141 -12.78 -3.57 3.76
CA TYR A 141 -12.37 -4.92 3.46
C TYR A 141 -12.78 -5.86 4.60
N ASP A 142 -13.41 -6.99 4.27
CA ASP A 142 -13.76 -8.06 5.21
C ASP A 142 -12.79 -9.24 5.06
N ALA A 143 -11.80 -9.30 5.95
CA ALA A 143 -10.74 -10.32 5.99
C ALA A 143 -11.21 -11.76 6.31
N VAL A 144 -12.48 -11.98 6.64
CA VAL A 144 -13.02 -13.35 6.82
C VAL A 144 -13.54 -13.92 5.51
N THR A 145 -13.84 -13.04 4.56
CA THR A 145 -14.47 -13.37 3.27
C THR A 145 -13.71 -12.81 2.09
N ASP A 146 -12.53 -12.23 2.33
CA ASP A 146 -11.68 -11.56 1.35
C ASP A 146 -12.47 -10.67 0.40
N THR A 147 -13.33 -9.83 0.99
CA THR A 147 -14.30 -9.03 0.22
C THR A 147 -14.01 -7.55 0.36
N LEU A 148 -13.75 -6.86 -0.74
CA LEU A 148 -13.72 -5.40 -0.80
C LEU A 148 -15.09 -4.87 -1.20
N THR A 149 -15.61 -3.95 -0.38
CA THR A 149 -16.82 -3.19 -0.70
C THR A 149 -16.47 -1.74 -0.96
N LEU A 150 -16.69 -1.29 -2.20
CA LEU A 150 -16.41 0.06 -2.69
C LEU A 150 -17.72 0.78 -3.07
N PRO A 151 -18.44 1.38 -2.10
CA PRO A 151 -19.58 2.23 -2.38
C PRO A 151 -19.10 3.65 -2.73
N VAL A 152 -19.39 4.10 -3.95
CA VAL A 152 -19.12 5.46 -4.42
C VAL A 152 -20.41 6.26 -4.36
N VAL A 153 -20.54 7.17 -3.38
CA VAL A 153 -21.74 8.02 -3.24
C VAL A 153 -21.48 9.43 -3.75
N THR A 154 -21.99 9.71 -4.94
CA THR A 154 -21.74 10.94 -5.69
C THR A 154 -22.84 11.99 -5.47
N ALA A 155 -22.45 13.26 -5.35
CA ALA A 155 -23.35 14.39 -5.19
C ALA A 155 -23.73 15.02 -6.54
N THR A 156 -25.02 15.17 -6.79
CA THR A 156 -25.57 15.88 -7.96
C THR A 156 -26.56 16.96 -7.52
N GLY A 157 -27.05 17.79 -8.43
CA GLY A 157 -28.15 18.72 -8.17
C GLY A 157 -27.78 20.21 -8.28
N GLU A 158 -28.20 21.02 -7.32
CA GLU A 158 -28.05 22.48 -7.42
C GLU A 158 -26.59 22.93 -7.29
N GLU A 159 -26.07 23.67 -8.29
CA GLU A 159 -24.69 24.19 -8.31
C GLU A 159 -24.30 24.95 -7.02
N ARG A 160 -25.25 25.54 -6.30
CA ARG A 160 -25.01 26.24 -5.04
C ARG A 160 -26.03 25.89 -3.97
N LEU A 161 -25.53 25.47 -2.82
CA LEU A 161 -26.28 25.23 -1.59
C LEU A 161 -26.08 26.38 -0.62
N ASN A 162 -27.18 27.00 -0.21
CA ASN A 162 -27.20 28.01 0.83
C ASN A 162 -27.39 27.35 2.20
N ALA A 163 -26.99 28.05 3.27
CA ALA A 163 -27.31 27.62 4.62
C ALA A 163 -28.82 27.50 4.85
N GLY A 164 -29.21 26.54 5.68
CA GLY A 164 -30.60 26.20 5.96
C GLY A 164 -30.97 24.78 5.51
N ASN A 165 -32.28 24.53 5.35
CA ASN A 165 -32.77 23.19 5.05
C ASN A 165 -32.43 22.75 3.61
N VAL A 166 -31.53 21.78 3.50
CA VAL A 166 -31.12 21.05 2.30
C VAL A 166 -31.84 19.71 2.27
N GLN A 167 -32.17 19.24 1.07
CA GLN A 167 -32.91 18.02 0.81
C GLN A 167 -32.04 17.06 -0.01
N PHE A 168 -32.02 15.79 0.39
CA PHE A 168 -31.32 14.71 -0.30
C PHE A 168 -32.31 13.72 -0.88
N SER A 169 -32.13 13.36 -2.15
CA SER A 169 -32.99 12.42 -2.85
C SER A 169 -32.17 11.41 -3.64
N HIS A 170 -32.48 10.13 -3.45
CA HIS A 170 -31.88 9.07 -4.25
C HIS A 170 -32.29 9.22 -5.73
N VAL A 171 -31.31 9.25 -6.64
CA VAL A 171 -31.55 9.33 -8.09
C VAL A 171 -31.46 7.95 -8.72
N ARG A 172 -30.29 7.32 -8.61
CA ARG A 172 -30.03 5.98 -9.14
C ARG A 172 -28.92 5.28 -8.36
N THR A 173 -28.98 3.95 -8.38
CA THR A 173 -27.85 3.07 -8.08
C THR A 173 -27.46 2.35 -9.35
N GLU A 174 -26.18 2.42 -9.67
CA GLU A 174 -25.52 1.52 -10.58
C GLU A 174 -24.67 0.56 -9.75
N SER A 175 -24.76 -0.73 -10.06
CA SER A 175 -24.27 -1.78 -9.19
C SER A 175 -23.50 -2.75 -10.06
N PHE A 176 -22.22 -2.89 -9.77
CA PHE A 176 -21.29 -3.77 -10.47
C PHE A 176 -21.14 -5.05 -9.61
N GLN A 177 -22.30 -5.64 -9.26
CA GLN A 177 -22.48 -6.64 -8.18
C GLN A 177 -22.68 -8.07 -8.66
N GLU A 178 -22.43 -8.40 -9.93
CA GLU A 178 -22.27 -9.82 -10.26
C GLU A 178 -20.91 -10.23 -9.70
N ALA A 179 -20.87 -10.46 -8.37
CA ALA A 179 -19.71 -10.71 -7.50
C ALA A 179 -18.52 -11.10 -8.36
N ALA A 180 -17.74 -10.10 -8.76
CA ALA A 180 -16.58 -10.35 -9.56
C ALA A 180 -15.65 -11.12 -8.64
N VAL A 181 -15.57 -12.42 -8.91
CA VAL A 181 -14.58 -13.28 -8.29
C VAL A 181 -13.28 -12.83 -8.91
N VAL A 182 -12.47 -12.16 -8.11
CA VAL A 182 -11.15 -11.63 -8.46
C VAL A 182 -10.09 -12.40 -7.65
N GLU A 183 -10.45 -13.60 -7.21
CA GLU A 183 -9.57 -14.55 -6.53
C GLU A 183 -8.33 -14.81 -7.38
N ASN A 184 -7.17 -14.83 -6.74
CA ASN A 184 -5.86 -15.03 -7.37
C ASN A 184 -5.48 -13.93 -8.37
N GLU A 185 -6.10 -12.76 -8.25
CA GLU A 185 -5.81 -11.61 -9.09
C GLU A 185 -5.72 -10.32 -8.29
N SER A 186 -5.10 -9.33 -8.91
CA SER A 186 -5.06 -7.96 -8.38
C SER A 186 -6.13 -7.07 -8.99
N VAL A 187 -6.79 -6.32 -8.13
CA VAL A 187 -7.67 -5.21 -8.48
C VAL A 187 -6.91 -3.90 -8.29
N THR A 188 -6.86 -3.11 -9.35
CA THR A 188 -6.35 -1.73 -9.32
C THR A 188 -7.52 -0.75 -9.28
N ILE A 189 -7.48 0.16 -8.32
CA ILE A 189 -8.42 1.27 -8.13
C ILE A 189 -7.66 2.56 -8.40
N THR A 190 -7.98 3.21 -9.52
CA THR A 190 -7.40 4.51 -9.89
C THR A 190 -8.38 5.61 -9.50
N ILE A 191 -7.90 6.61 -8.76
CA ILE A 191 -8.71 7.75 -8.30
C ILE A 191 -8.08 9.05 -8.81
N GLU A 192 -8.77 9.76 -9.69
CA GLU A 192 -8.45 11.13 -10.09
C GLU A 192 -9.34 12.09 -9.29
N SER A 193 -8.73 12.94 -8.47
CA SER A 193 -9.47 13.89 -7.62
C SER A 193 -8.62 15.10 -7.20
N ASP A 194 -9.25 16.26 -7.05
CA ASP A 194 -8.63 17.43 -6.41
C ASP A 194 -8.16 17.14 -4.97
N TYR A 195 -8.73 16.11 -4.32
CA TYR A 195 -8.44 15.67 -2.95
C TYR A 195 -7.56 14.40 -2.91
N TYR A 196 -6.83 14.07 -3.98
CA TYR A 196 -6.03 12.82 -4.09
C TYR A 196 -5.10 12.54 -2.89
N ARG A 197 -4.51 13.56 -2.24
CA ARG A 197 -3.67 13.38 -1.03
C ARG A 197 -4.45 12.85 0.18
N GLY A 198 -5.73 13.19 0.26
CA GLY A 198 -6.63 12.65 1.28
C GLY A 198 -6.97 11.19 1.00
N TRP A 199 -7.09 10.82 -0.27
CA TRP A 199 -7.29 9.44 -0.70
C TRP A 199 -6.04 8.57 -0.49
N GLU A 200 -4.86 9.09 -0.83
CA GLU A 200 -3.54 8.48 -0.53
C GLU A 200 -3.47 8.11 0.96
N SER A 201 -3.62 9.12 1.83
CA SER A 201 -3.58 8.91 3.27
C SER A 201 -4.67 7.96 3.78
N PHE A 202 -5.87 7.97 3.17
CA PHE A 202 -6.92 7.01 3.55
C PHE A 202 -6.52 5.56 3.25
N PHE A 203 -6.00 5.29 2.05
CA PHE A 203 -5.65 3.92 1.63
C PHE A 203 -4.38 3.39 2.31
N GLU A 204 -3.36 4.23 2.51
CA GLU A 204 -2.19 3.91 3.35
C GLU A 204 -2.64 3.42 4.74
N ASN A 205 -3.53 4.17 5.40
CA ASN A 205 -4.01 3.82 6.73
C ASN A 205 -4.96 2.60 6.75
N GLN A 206 -5.72 2.37 5.67
CA GLN A 206 -6.78 1.35 5.64
C GLN A 206 -6.32 0.01 5.07
N ALA A 207 -5.41 0.03 4.11
CA ALA A 207 -4.91 -1.12 3.36
C ALA A 207 -3.39 -1.30 3.43
N GLY A 208 -2.68 -0.41 4.13
CA GLY A 208 -1.22 -0.44 4.27
C GLY A 208 -0.53 0.42 3.21
N ASP A 209 0.64 0.94 3.54
CA ASP A 209 1.39 1.88 2.69
C ASP A 209 1.74 1.25 1.32
N SER A 210 2.04 -0.05 1.29
CA SER A 210 2.34 -0.82 0.07
C SER A 210 1.14 -1.04 -0.87
N SER A 211 -0.08 -0.69 -0.45
CA SER A 211 -1.26 -0.75 -1.32
C SER A 211 -1.35 0.44 -2.28
N VAL A 212 -0.74 1.59 -1.93
CA VAL A 212 -0.68 2.77 -2.81
C VAL A 212 0.56 2.64 -3.68
N ARG A 213 0.37 2.38 -4.98
CA ARG A 213 1.46 2.05 -5.91
C ARG A 213 2.05 3.25 -6.60
N ASN A 214 1.22 4.23 -6.92
CA ASN A 214 1.65 5.42 -7.65
C ASN A 214 0.83 6.64 -7.25
N VAL A 215 1.51 7.79 -7.18
CA VAL A 215 0.90 9.09 -6.87
C VAL A 215 1.39 10.11 -7.91
N ASP A 216 0.54 10.42 -8.89
CA ASP A 216 0.81 11.44 -9.89
C ASP A 216 0.27 12.80 -9.42
N HIS A 217 1.15 13.61 -8.83
CA HIS A 217 0.79 14.96 -8.38
C HIS A 217 0.41 15.92 -9.52
N ALA A 218 0.85 15.67 -10.75
CA ALA A 218 0.57 16.55 -11.89
C ALA A 218 -0.83 16.31 -12.44
N ASN A 219 -1.25 15.05 -12.49
CA ASN A 219 -2.58 14.64 -12.91
C ASN A 219 -3.57 14.51 -11.74
N ARG A 220 -3.09 14.54 -10.49
CA ARG A 220 -3.88 14.41 -9.25
C ARG A 220 -4.56 13.04 -9.17
N THR A 221 -3.77 12.02 -9.45
CA THR A 221 -4.22 10.63 -9.55
C THR A 221 -3.45 9.78 -8.56
N ILE A 222 -4.14 8.85 -7.90
CA ILE A 222 -3.51 7.75 -7.17
C ILE A 222 -3.94 6.40 -7.74
N ASP A 223 -3.04 5.43 -7.67
CA ASP A 223 -3.32 4.03 -8.02
C ASP A 223 -3.18 3.16 -6.77
N VAL A 224 -4.25 2.47 -6.41
CA VAL A 224 -4.33 1.59 -5.24
C VAL A 224 -4.54 0.16 -5.70
N ARG A 225 -3.69 -0.78 -5.28
CA ARG A 225 -3.75 -2.19 -5.67
C ARG A 225 -4.04 -3.09 -4.48
N VAL A 226 -4.96 -4.02 -4.65
CA VAL A 226 -5.44 -4.98 -3.64
C VAL A 226 -5.76 -6.32 -4.32
N GLY A 227 -5.73 -7.44 -3.59
CA GLY A 227 -5.85 -8.75 -4.20
C GLY A 227 -4.52 -9.23 -4.79
N TYR A 228 -4.09 -10.41 -4.36
CA TYR A 228 -2.90 -11.12 -4.82
C TYR A 228 -2.99 -12.57 -4.33
N ILE A 229 -2.26 -13.48 -4.97
CA ILE A 229 -2.14 -14.88 -4.53
C ILE A 229 -1.42 -14.89 -3.18
N ASP A 230 -1.97 -15.60 -2.17
CA ASP A 230 -1.32 -15.74 -0.87
C ASP A 230 0.15 -16.18 -1.06
N ALA A 231 1.05 -15.75 -0.19
CA ALA A 231 2.41 -16.26 -0.18
C ALA A 231 2.45 -17.78 -0.04
N GLU A 232 1.54 -18.34 0.77
CA GLU A 232 1.39 -19.78 0.95
C GLU A 232 0.97 -20.45 -0.37
N GLU A 233 -0.02 -19.86 -1.07
CA GLU A 233 -0.51 -20.33 -2.38
C GLU A 233 0.53 -20.12 -3.50
N THR A 234 1.37 -19.09 -3.42
CA THR A 234 2.42 -18.79 -4.40
C THR A 234 3.45 -19.93 -4.51
N PHE A 235 3.59 -20.73 -3.46
CA PHE A 235 4.52 -21.87 -3.42
C PHE A 235 3.80 -23.22 -3.34
N GLU A 236 2.47 -23.27 -3.56
CA GLU A 236 1.74 -24.53 -3.76
C GLU A 236 2.11 -25.20 -5.08
N ASP A 237 2.47 -24.40 -6.09
CA ASP A 237 3.02 -24.87 -7.37
C ASP A 237 4.53 -24.58 -7.47
N GLY A 238 5.19 -25.26 -8.40
CA GLY A 238 6.63 -25.11 -8.62
C GLY A 238 7.01 -23.74 -9.19
N ILE A 239 6.25 -23.23 -10.14
CA ILE A 239 6.59 -22.02 -10.88
C ILE A 239 5.34 -21.17 -11.05
N LEU A 240 5.32 -20.01 -10.39
CA LEU A 240 4.35 -18.95 -10.62
C LEU A 240 4.95 -17.88 -11.53
N VAL A 241 4.31 -17.64 -12.67
CA VAL A 241 4.69 -16.57 -13.63
C VAL A 241 3.53 -15.62 -13.90
N SER A 242 3.78 -14.31 -13.84
CA SER A 242 2.77 -13.32 -14.26
C SER A 242 2.68 -13.19 -15.79
N GLU A 243 3.77 -13.49 -16.50
CA GLU A 243 3.82 -13.56 -17.95
C GLU A 243 4.17 -14.97 -18.44
N TYR A 244 3.20 -15.64 -19.06
CA TYR A 244 3.44 -16.93 -19.69
C TYR A 244 4.23 -16.77 -21.00
N VAL A 245 5.54 -16.98 -20.92
CA VAL A 245 6.46 -17.08 -22.06
C VAL A 245 6.71 -18.54 -22.42
N ASP A 246 6.85 -18.84 -23.71
CA ASP A 246 7.22 -20.18 -24.24
C ASP A 246 8.71 -20.48 -23.95
N GLY A 247 9.07 -20.47 -22.66
CA GLY A 247 10.45 -20.48 -22.15
C GLY A 247 10.91 -21.83 -21.59
N PHE A 248 10.02 -22.82 -21.47
CA PHE A 248 10.28 -24.12 -20.85
C PHE A 248 10.71 -25.21 -21.86
N ASP A 249 11.53 -24.80 -22.83
CA ASP A 249 11.84 -25.63 -24.00
C ASP A 249 12.95 -26.66 -23.70
N ASN A 250 12.64 -27.94 -23.89
CA ASN A 250 13.55 -29.07 -23.70
C ASN A 250 14.13 -29.24 -22.28
N ALA A 251 13.55 -28.63 -21.25
CA ALA A 251 13.88 -28.92 -19.84
C ALA A 251 12.97 -30.03 -19.27
N ASP A 252 13.39 -30.63 -18.14
CA ASP A 252 12.54 -31.55 -17.37
C ASP A 252 11.79 -30.74 -16.31
N VAL A 253 10.64 -30.19 -16.71
CA VAL A 253 9.68 -29.40 -15.91
C VAL A 253 8.31 -30.05 -16.12
N ASP A 254 7.54 -30.34 -15.06
CA ASP A 254 6.17 -30.83 -15.22
C ASP A 254 5.26 -29.66 -15.60
N ASP A 255 4.46 -29.81 -16.66
CA ASP A 255 3.47 -28.80 -17.07
C ASP A 255 2.46 -28.51 -15.95
N GLY A 256 2.26 -29.46 -15.03
CA GLY A 256 1.41 -29.30 -13.85
C GLY A 256 2.02 -28.47 -12.72
N ASP A 257 3.33 -28.20 -12.75
CA ASP A 257 4.03 -27.40 -11.75
C ASP A 257 4.11 -25.91 -12.15
N ILE A 258 3.49 -25.52 -13.28
CA ILE A 258 3.51 -24.15 -13.78
C ILE A 258 2.12 -23.54 -13.66
N GLU A 259 2.01 -22.47 -12.87
CA GLU A 259 0.82 -21.67 -12.70
C GLU A 259 1.02 -20.24 -13.26
N GLY A 260 -0.02 -19.70 -13.88
CA GLY A 260 -0.06 -18.30 -14.27
C GLY A 260 -0.77 -17.49 -13.19
N GLY A 261 -0.14 -16.43 -12.71
CA GLY A 261 -0.71 -15.58 -11.68
C GLY A 261 0.24 -14.50 -11.19
N SER A 262 -0.28 -13.59 -10.37
CA SER A 262 0.49 -12.46 -9.83
C SER A 262 0.67 -12.58 -8.32
N ALA A 263 1.86 -12.26 -7.84
CA ALA A 263 2.20 -12.21 -6.42
C ALA A 263 2.71 -10.81 -6.05
N PRO A 264 2.60 -10.36 -4.79
CA PRO A 264 3.00 -9.01 -4.39
C PRO A 264 4.48 -8.71 -4.62
N GLU A 265 4.78 -7.64 -5.34
CA GLU A 265 6.12 -7.05 -5.40
C GLU A 265 6.63 -6.62 -4.00
N LEU A 266 7.92 -6.81 -3.74
CA LEU A 266 8.56 -6.48 -2.45
C LEU A 266 9.38 -5.19 -2.47
N ASP A 267 9.35 -4.40 -3.55
CA ASP A 267 10.20 -3.22 -3.75
C ASP A 267 10.13 -2.23 -2.57
N SER A 268 8.91 -1.84 -2.19
CA SER A 268 8.70 -0.91 -1.08
C SER A 268 9.20 -1.46 0.26
N VAL A 269 8.99 -2.75 0.49
CA VAL A 269 9.36 -3.41 1.74
C VAL A 269 10.86 -3.61 1.84
N ILE A 270 11.51 -4.09 0.77
CA ILE A 270 12.96 -4.24 0.74
C ILE A 270 13.62 -2.87 0.90
N GLN A 271 13.10 -1.83 0.23
CA GLN A 271 13.59 -0.46 0.42
C GLN A 271 13.40 0.04 1.86
N GLU A 272 12.25 -0.22 2.48
CA GLU A 272 12.01 0.13 3.89
C GLU A 272 12.98 -0.61 4.83
N MET A 273 13.30 -1.88 4.57
CA MET A 273 14.30 -2.63 5.33
C MET A 273 15.71 -2.02 5.21
N VAL A 274 16.08 -1.57 4.00
CA VAL A 274 17.34 -0.88 3.74
C VAL A 274 17.38 0.44 4.52
N ASP A 275 16.35 1.26 4.37
CA ASP A 275 16.25 2.57 5.02
C ASP A 275 16.30 2.44 6.55
N ASP A 276 15.58 1.48 7.13
CA ASP A 276 15.58 1.14 8.57
C ASP A 276 16.99 0.82 9.09
N ILE A 277 17.80 0.12 8.28
CA ILE A 277 19.18 -0.23 8.64
C ILE A 277 20.10 0.99 8.53
N GLU A 278 19.99 1.76 7.44
CA GLU A 278 20.82 2.95 7.20
C GLU A 278 20.57 4.05 8.24
N ASP A 279 19.31 4.26 8.62
CA ASP A 279 18.91 5.23 9.64
C ASP A 279 19.15 4.72 11.07
N GLY A 280 19.50 3.43 11.22
CA GLY A 280 19.83 2.80 12.50
C GLY A 280 18.60 2.53 13.36
N GLU A 281 17.43 2.37 12.74
CA GLU A 281 16.16 2.02 13.37
C GLU A 281 16.07 0.51 13.67
N LYS A 282 16.85 -0.33 12.97
CA LYS A 282 16.90 -1.79 13.14
C LYS A 282 18.27 -2.32 13.58
N GLU A 283 18.28 -3.19 14.60
CA GLU A 283 19.50 -3.89 15.04
C GLU A 283 19.94 -4.90 13.98
N HIS A 284 21.23 -4.86 13.61
CA HIS A 284 21.81 -5.73 12.59
C HIS A 284 23.29 -6.02 12.88
N THR A 285 23.81 -7.07 12.26
CA THR A 285 25.22 -7.46 12.26
C THR A 285 25.78 -7.36 10.84
N PRO A 286 26.91 -6.68 10.60
CA PRO A 286 27.54 -6.71 9.28
C PRO A 286 27.94 -8.13 8.89
N LEU A 287 27.55 -8.60 7.70
CA LEU A 287 27.93 -9.92 7.23
C LEU A 287 29.42 -9.95 6.84
N SER A 288 30.13 -10.99 7.25
CA SER A 288 31.50 -11.26 6.84
C SER A 288 31.60 -12.69 6.33
N THR A 289 32.06 -12.89 5.11
CA THR A 289 32.31 -14.22 4.54
C THR A 289 33.46 -14.96 5.22
N GLU A 290 34.27 -14.26 6.05
CA GLU A 290 35.31 -14.90 6.87
C GLU A 290 34.77 -15.57 8.14
N ASP A 291 33.52 -15.28 8.54
CA ASP A 291 32.91 -15.74 9.80
C ASP A 291 32.12 -17.05 9.66
N ASP A 292 32.50 -17.90 8.70
CA ASP A 292 31.86 -19.20 8.41
C ASP A 292 32.17 -20.29 9.47
N PRO A 293 31.16 -21.01 10.01
CA PRO A 293 29.72 -20.82 9.80
C PRO A 293 29.15 -19.66 10.63
N ILE A 294 28.17 -18.96 10.06
CA ILE A 294 27.35 -17.96 10.73
C ILE A 294 26.37 -18.66 11.68
N SER A 295 26.70 -18.74 12.97
CA SER A 295 25.90 -19.52 13.95
C SER A 295 25.01 -18.71 14.90
N GLU A 296 25.09 -17.38 14.87
CA GLU A 296 24.20 -16.54 15.67
C GLU A 296 22.97 -16.16 14.82
N SER A 297 21.77 -16.44 15.32
CA SER A 297 20.52 -16.01 14.67
C SER A 297 20.32 -14.50 14.79
N GLY A 298 19.63 -13.91 13.83
CA GLY A 298 19.35 -12.48 13.77
C GLY A 298 19.44 -11.91 12.36
N THR A 299 19.54 -10.57 12.28
CA THR A 299 19.62 -9.84 11.02
C THR A 299 21.07 -9.54 10.66
N TYR A 300 21.48 -9.94 9.46
CA TYR A 300 22.76 -9.64 8.85
C TYR A 300 22.59 -8.66 7.68
N TRP A 301 23.58 -7.82 7.47
CA TRP A 301 23.52 -6.74 6.47
C TRP A 301 24.79 -6.63 5.64
N ARG A 302 24.60 -6.34 4.34
CA ARG A 302 25.62 -5.91 3.37
C ARG A 302 25.09 -4.76 2.52
N SER A 303 25.93 -3.76 2.27
CA SER A 303 25.61 -2.60 1.42
C SER A 303 26.40 -2.60 0.10
N ASP A 304 26.96 -3.75 -0.25
CA ASP A 304 27.86 -3.97 -1.38
C ASP A 304 27.73 -5.42 -1.85
N GLU A 305 28.09 -5.68 -3.11
CA GLU A 305 28.00 -7.00 -3.76
C GLU A 305 28.44 -8.12 -2.81
N LEU A 306 27.54 -9.08 -2.58
CA LEU A 306 27.86 -10.30 -1.84
C LEU A 306 28.37 -11.36 -2.80
N ARG A 307 29.69 -11.44 -2.92
CA ARG A 307 30.37 -12.50 -3.68
C ARG A 307 30.81 -13.66 -2.79
N ILE A 308 30.34 -14.87 -3.10
CA ILE A 308 30.65 -16.12 -2.39
C ILE A 308 31.61 -16.95 -3.25
N GLU A 309 32.92 -16.76 -3.05
CA GLU A 309 34.00 -17.49 -3.74
C GLU A 309 34.46 -18.77 -3.01
N ASP A 310 34.06 -18.92 -1.74
CA ASP A 310 34.31 -20.07 -0.86
C ASP A 310 33.00 -20.36 -0.09
N GLU A 311 32.79 -21.60 0.37
CA GLU A 311 31.64 -22.03 1.20
C GLU A 311 31.23 -21.00 2.28
N LEU A 312 29.96 -20.61 2.29
CA LEU A 312 29.30 -19.78 3.29
C LEU A 312 28.09 -20.51 3.87
N THR A 313 28.18 -20.91 5.15
CA THR A 313 27.14 -21.63 5.86
C THR A 313 26.44 -20.75 6.90
N PHE A 314 25.12 -20.74 6.88
CA PHE A 314 24.26 -20.21 7.94
C PHE A 314 23.71 -21.37 8.78
N ASP A 315 24.13 -21.46 10.05
CA ASP A 315 23.55 -22.41 11.01
C ASP A 315 22.29 -21.80 11.63
N ILE A 316 21.15 -22.19 11.07
CA ILE A 316 19.81 -21.75 11.50
C ILE A 316 19.20 -22.70 12.54
N SER A 317 19.94 -23.69 13.04
CA SER A 317 19.42 -24.67 14.02
C SER A 317 18.94 -24.04 15.33
N SER A 318 19.43 -22.83 15.65
CA SER A 318 19.12 -22.11 16.89
C SER A 318 18.04 -21.02 16.75
N GLY A 319 17.68 -20.63 15.53
CA GLY A 319 16.66 -19.62 15.24
C GLY A 319 16.74 -19.10 13.80
N ASN A 320 15.69 -18.40 13.38
CA ASN A 320 15.61 -17.78 12.05
C ASN A 320 16.73 -16.76 11.85
N THR A 321 17.23 -16.68 10.63
CA THR A 321 18.25 -15.72 10.21
C THR A 321 17.74 -14.93 9.01
N THR A 322 17.95 -13.61 9.05
CA THR A 322 17.62 -12.72 7.94
C THR A 322 18.91 -12.12 7.42
N LEU A 323 19.17 -12.21 6.12
CA LEU A 323 20.24 -11.53 5.44
C LEU A 323 19.63 -10.48 4.51
N ILE A 324 20.10 -9.24 4.58
CA ILE A 324 19.70 -8.17 3.67
C ILE A 324 20.96 -7.68 2.94
N VAL A 325 20.92 -7.65 1.61
CA VAL A 325 22.01 -7.25 0.71
C VAL A 325 21.52 -6.12 -0.19
N ASP A 326 21.99 -4.89 0.04
CA ASP A 326 21.71 -3.75 -0.82
C ASP A 326 22.67 -3.66 -2.02
N ASP A 327 22.77 -4.77 -2.76
CA ASP A 327 23.53 -4.94 -4.00
C ASP A 327 23.29 -6.35 -4.57
N ASP A 328 23.98 -6.68 -5.65
CA ASP A 328 23.98 -8.00 -6.28
C ASP A 328 24.53 -9.12 -5.35
N ILE A 329 24.01 -10.33 -5.53
CA ILE A 329 24.49 -11.56 -4.90
C ILE A 329 25.06 -12.48 -5.98
N VAL A 330 26.32 -12.89 -5.82
CA VAL A 330 27.02 -13.79 -6.76
C VAL A 330 27.53 -15.01 -6.01
N VAL A 331 27.14 -16.21 -6.44
CA VAL A 331 27.52 -17.49 -5.83
C VAL A 331 28.36 -18.31 -6.81
N GLU A 332 29.64 -18.55 -6.45
CA GLU A 332 30.61 -19.30 -7.25
C GLU A 332 31.10 -20.61 -6.59
N ASP A 333 30.79 -20.81 -5.29
CA ASP A 333 31.05 -22.04 -4.53
C ASP A 333 29.75 -22.42 -3.79
N ASP A 334 29.75 -22.64 -2.48
CA ASP A 334 28.57 -23.14 -1.76
C ASP A 334 27.92 -22.06 -0.85
N LEU A 335 26.61 -21.85 -0.97
CA LEU A 335 25.77 -21.16 0.01
C LEU A 335 24.86 -22.19 0.70
N VAL A 336 25.00 -22.34 2.01
CA VAL A 336 24.35 -23.42 2.76
C VAL A 336 23.49 -22.87 3.89
N ALA A 337 22.24 -23.31 3.96
CA ALA A 337 21.40 -23.18 5.14
C ALA A 337 21.40 -24.51 5.93
N ASP A 338 22.07 -24.54 7.09
CA ASP A 338 22.09 -25.71 7.97
C ASP A 338 20.95 -25.64 8.99
N ALA A 339 19.87 -26.35 8.68
CA ALA A 339 18.67 -26.42 9.50
C ALA A 339 18.89 -27.17 10.82
N GLY A 340 19.86 -28.08 10.88
CA GLY A 340 20.07 -28.97 12.03
C GLY A 340 18.82 -29.79 12.43
N GLY A 341 17.88 -30.01 11.50
CA GLY A 341 16.59 -30.65 11.76
C GLY A 341 15.57 -29.80 12.51
N SER A 342 15.76 -28.47 12.54
CA SER A 342 14.74 -27.50 12.98
C SER A 342 13.88 -27.03 11.82
N ASP A 343 12.81 -26.29 12.11
CA ASP A 343 11.92 -25.66 11.11
C ASP A 343 12.25 -24.16 10.96
N HIS A 344 13.47 -23.74 11.36
CA HIS A 344 13.89 -22.35 11.20
C HIS A 344 14.33 -22.08 9.76
N GLU A 345 14.34 -20.80 9.40
CA GLU A 345 14.52 -20.34 8.02
C GLU A 345 15.68 -19.35 7.91
N LEU A 346 16.35 -19.39 6.75
CA LEU A 346 17.21 -18.34 6.23
C LEU A 346 16.42 -17.54 5.19
N LYS A 347 16.16 -16.26 5.47
CA LYS A 347 15.52 -15.32 4.53
C LYS A 347 16.55 -14.35 4.00
N ILE A 348 16.71 -14.28 2.68
CA ILE A 348 17.67 -13.41 2.02
C ILE A 348 16.88 -12.38 1.21
N TYR A 349 17.08 -11.09 1.48
CA TYR A 349 16.48 -9.98 0.76
C TYR A 349 17.57 -9.23 -0.02
N THR A 350 17.34 -8.93 -1.29
CA THR A 350 18.28 -8.16 -2.11
C THR A 350 17.61 -7.04 -2.90
N THR A 351 18.28 -5.89 -3.03
CA THR A 351 17.90 -4.83 -3.98
C THR A 351 18.48 -5.03 -5.37
N GLY A 352 19.44 -5.94 -5.52
CA GLY A 352 20.15 -6.23 -6.76
C GLY A 352 19.72 -7.53 -7.42
N ASN A 353 20.64 -8.09 -8.19
CA ASN A 353 20.49 -9.30 -8.98
C ASN A 353 21.05 -10.53 -8.26
N PHE A 354 20.61 -11.71 -8.67
CA PHE A 354 21.11 -12.99 -8.16
C PHE A 354 21.76 -13.80 -9.29
N ASP A 355 23.06 -14.03 -9.20
CA ASP A 355 23.86 -14.81 -10.15
C ASP A 355 24.45 -16.05 -9.46
N LEU A 356 24.00 -17.24 -9.89
CA LEU A 356 24.51 -18.52 -9.43
C LEU A 356 25.17 -19.26 -10.60
N HIS A 357 26.50 -19.32 -10.58
CA HIS A 357 27.26 -19.95 -11.64
C HIS A 357 28.42 -20.81 -11.09
N ASP A 358 28.52 -22.05 -11.57
CA ASP A 358 29.51 -23.04 -11.11
C ASP A 358 29.48 -23.36 -9.59
N GLY A 359 28.45 -22.91 -8.86
CA GLY A 359 28.28 -23.06 -7.41
C GLY A 359 27.04 -23.87 -7.01
N ASN A 360 26.72 -23.92 -5.72
CA ASN A 360 25.50 -24.58 -5.21
C ASN A 360 24.85 -23.75 -4.09
N VAL A 361 23.52 -23.69 -4.12
CA VAL A 361 22.69 -23.24 -3.00
C VAL A 361 21.97 -24.46 -2.45
N SER A 362 22.09 -24.74 -1.14
CA SER A 362 21.56 -25.97 -0.57
C SER A 362 21.03 -25.83 0.86
N VAL A 363 20.14 -26.74 1.24
CA VAL A 363 19.66 -26.88 2.62
C VAL A 363 20.15 -28.21 3.20
N THR A 364 20.83 -28.16 4.35
CA THR A 364 21.26 -29.38 5.05
C THR A 364 20.36 -29.71 6.24
N ASP A 365 20.08 -30.99 6.43
CA ASP A 365 19.20 -31.51 7.48
C ASP A 365 17.80 -30.84 7.49
N GLY A 366 17.33 -30.45 6.30
CA GLY A 366 16.12 -29.66 6.08
C GLY A 366 15.40 -29.94 4.75
N ASN A 367 14.69 -28.94 4.24
CA ASN A 367 14.02 -28.94 2.93
C ASN A 367 14.01 -27.52 2.31
N ALA A 368 13.47 -27.37 1.10
CA ALA A 368 13.49 -26.12 0.34
C ALA A 368 12.80 -24.92 1.05
N SER A 369 11.89 -25.14 2.00
CA SER A 369 11.24 -24.02 2.72
C SER A 369 12.19 -23.22 3.59
N GLN A 370 13.37 -23.75 3.90
CA GLN A 370 14.28 -23.17 4.90
C GLN A 370 15.32 -22.22 4.32
N LEU A 371 15.33 -22.06 3.00
CA LEU A 371 16.14 -21.07 2.30
C LEU A 371 15.23 -20.33 1.32
N GLN A 372 14.99 -19.05 1.61
CA GLN A 372 14.05 -18.21 0.88
C GLN A 372 14.79 -16.97 0.36
N LEU A 373 14.83 -16.80 -0.97
CA LEU A 373 15.41 -15.63 -1.63
C LEU A 373 14.29 -14.69 -2.09
N TYR A 374 14.39 -13.43 -1.67
CA TYR A 374 13.47 -12.34 -1.97
C TYR A 374 14.19 -11.24 -2.75
N GLY A 375 13.68 -10.94 -3.93
CA GLY A 375 14.13 -9.85 -4.80
C GLY A 375 13.06 -8.77 -4.97
N THR A 376 13.48 -7.67 -5.60
CA THR A 376 12.58 -6.60 -6.06
C THR A 376 11.95 -6.97 -7.42
N SER A 377 11.00 -6.17 -7.88
CA SER A 377 10.39 -6.29 -9.22
C SER A 377 11.40 -6.11 -10.38
N GLU A 378 12.59 -5.59 -10.09
CA GLU A 378 13.70 -5.37 -11.03
C GLU A 378 14.82 -6.41 -10.89
N THR A 379 14.73 -7.35 -9.94
CA THR A 379 15.78 -8.36 -9.70
C THR A 379 15.87 -9.33 -10.88
N HIS A 380 17.05 -9.39 -11.50
CA HIS A 380 17.40 -10.41 -12.48
C HIS A 380 17.99 -11.65 -11.79
N VAL A 381 17.58 -12.84 -12.24
CA VAL A 381 18.06 -14.12 -11.71
C VAL A 381 18.70 -14.94 -12.82
N GLY A 382 19.95 -15.35 -12.63
CA GLY A 382 20.68 -16.22 -13.52
C GLY A 382 21.22 -17.47 -12.81
N ILE A 383 20.90 -18.66 -13.33
CA ILE A 383 21.41 -19.93 -12.80
C ILE A 383 22.05 -20.75 -13.92
N GLN A 384 23.35 -21.06 -13.80
CA GLN A 384 24.13 -21.79 -14.79
C GLN A 384 25.03 -22.85 -14.14
N SER A 385 24.99 -24.08 -14.66
CA SER A 385 25.92 -25.16 -14.23
C SER A 385 26.00 -25.36 -12.71
N SER A 386 24.85 -25.26 -12.03
CA SER A 386 24.73 -25.15 -10.58
C SER A 386 23.54 -25.95 -10.04
N SER A 387 23.49 -26.22 -8.74
CA SER A 387 22.27 -26.73 -8.08
C SER A 387 21.68 -25.70 -7.12
N TYR A 388 20.35 -25.63 -7.03
CA TYR A 388 19.64 -24.73 -6.12
C TYR A 388 18.55 -25.49 -5.37
N GLU A 389 18.56 -25.43 -4.04
CA GLU A 389 17.50 -25.91 -3.16
C GLU A 389 16.98 -24.74 -2.32
N GLY A 390 15.72 -24.35 -2.52
CA GLY A 390 15.12 -23.19 -1.86
C GLY A 390 13.94 -22.59 -2.63
N THR A 391 13.45 -21.44 -2.19
CA THR A 391 12.49 -20.63 -2.96
C THR A 391 13.13 -19.37 -3.53
N ILE A 392 12.60 -18.89 -4.65
CA ILE A 392 12.93 -17.59 -5.25
C ILE A 392 11.63 -16.81 -5.42
N TYR A 393 11.58 -15.59 -4.91
CA TYR A 393 10.43 -14.71 -4.97
C TYR A 393 10.86 -13.32 -5.42
N ALA A 394 10.62 -13.01 -6.68
CA ALA A 394 10.85 -11.70 -7.29
C ALA A 394 9.74 -11.40 -8.30
N PRO A 395 8.46 -11.42 -7.90
CA PRO A 395 7.37 -11.15 -8.82
C PRO A 395 7.43 -9.70 -9.30
N ARG A 396 6.86 -9.49 -10.49
CA ARG A 396 6.66 -8.19 -11.11
C ARG A 396 5.25 -8.14 -11.66
N ASP A 397 4.59 -7.02 -11.42
CA ASP A 397 3.24 -6.76 -11.88
C ASP A 397 3.23 -6.17 -13.31
N GLU A 398 4.26 -5.43 -13.68
CA GLU A 398 4.44 -4.95 -15.05
C GLU A 398 5.05 -6.03 -15.96
N PRO A 399 4.69 -6.04 -17.25
CA PRO A 399 5.39 -6.87 -18.23
C PRO A 399 6.89 -6.63 -18.19
N TRP A 400 7.67 -7.70 -18.07
CA TRP A 400 9.13 -7.71 -18.11
C TRP A 400 9.68 -7.13 -19.42
N GLY A 401 9.01 -7.44 -20.55
CA GLY A 401 9.35 -6.90 -21.87
C GLY A 401 10.58 -7.54 -22.53
N ASP A 402 11.24 -6.80 -23.44
CA ASP A 402 12.39 -7.28 -24.24
C ASP A 402 13.75 -6.97 -23.56
N THR A 403 13.81 -6.94 -22.23
CA THR A 403 15.02 -6.58 -21.47
C THR A 403 15.97 -7.77 -21.38
N GLU A 404 17.22 -7.64 -21.84
CA GLU A 404 18.24 -8.68 -21.65
C GLU A 404 18.52 -8.88 -20.16
N ASN A 405 18.63 -10.14 -19.74
CA ASN A 405 18.92 -10.45 -18.36
C ASN A 405 20.36 -10.01 -18.00
N GLU A 406 20.51 -9.18 -16.97
CA GLU A 406 21.81 -8.53 -16.66
C GLU A 406 22.87 -9.49 -16.13
N VAL A 407 22.45 -10.58 -15.48
CA VAL A 407 23.34 -11.61 -14.91
C VAL A 407 23.42 -12.87 -15.78
N PHE A 408 22.77 -12.87 -16.94
CA PHE A 408 22.73 -14.04 -17.83
C PHE A 408 23.12 -13.68 -19.27
N ASP A 409 24.43 -13.68 -19.56
CA ASP A 409 24.98 -13.40 -20.90
C ASP A 409 25.61 -14.66 -21.56
N PRO A 410 25.33 -14.96 -22.85
CA PRO A 410 24.33 -14.37 -23.75
C PRO A 410 23.05 -15.18 -23.86
N GLY A 411 21.93 -14.49 -24.09
CA GLY A 411 20.78 -15.06 -24.80
C GLY A 411 19.58 -15.44 -23.95
N CYS A 412 19.35 -14.73 -22.86
CA CYS A 412 18.08 -14.78 -22.12
C CYS A 412 17.53 -13.36 -21.96
N THR A 413 16.22 -13.21 -22.15
CA THR A 413 15.49 -11.93 -22.07
C THR A 413 14.38 -11.99 -21.02
N GLU A 414 14.39 -12.99 -20.16
CA GLU A 414 13.41 -13.24 -19.12
C GLU A 414 14.01 -12.90 -17.75
N GLN A 415 13.15 -12.67 -16.76
CA GLN A 415 13.59 -12.26 -15.43
C GLN A 415 14.40 -13.38 -14.74
N VAL A 416 13.93 -14.62 -14.86
CA VAL A 416 14.64 -15.81 -14.36
C VAL A 416 15.15 -16.64 -15.53
N CYS A 417 16.44 -16.92 -15.54
CA CYS A 417 17.11 -17.66 -16.60
C CYS A 417 17.87 -18.86 -16.03
N MET A 418 17.51 -20.08 -16.48
CA MET A 418 18.17 -21.32 -16.06
C MET A 418 18.63 -22.13 -17.27
N GLN A 419 19.95 -22.33 -17.43
CA GLN A 419 20.50 -23.16 -18.51
C GLN A 419 21.80 -23.88 -18.12
N ALA A 420 22.27 -24.76 -19.00
CA ALA A 420 23.59 -25.40 -18.91
C ALA A 420 23.82 -26.29 -17.67
N SER A 421 22.95 -27.29 -17.47
CA SER A 421 23.07 -28.30 -16.40
C SER A 421 22.71 -27.74 -15.02
N VAL A 422 21.42 -27.49 -14.81
CA VAL A 422 20.89 -26.96 -13.55
C VAL A 422 20.02 -28.03 -12.90
N ASP A 423 20.23 -28.25 -11.61
CA ASP A 423 19.34 -29.07 -10.77
C ASP A 423 18.66 -28.12 -9.77
N PHE A 424 17.36 -27.85 -9.96
CA PHE A 424 16.58 -26.96 -9.10
C PHE A 424 15.55 -27.76 -8.30
N THR A 425 15.49 -27.55 -6.98
CA THR A 425 14.50 -28.14 -6.09
C THR A 425 13.84 -27.06 -5.23
N GLY A 426 12.53 -26.88 -5.37
CA GLY A 426 11.78 -25.86 -4.62
C GLY A 426 10.74 -25.16 -5.48
N ALA A 427 10.60 -23.85 -5.33
CA ALA A 427 9.61 -23.06 -6.08
C ALA A 427 10.09 -21.64 -6.46
N VAL A 428 9.51 -21.08 -7.52
CA VAL A 428 9.86 -19.78 -8.09
C VAL A 428 8.61 -18.94 -8.35
N ALA A 429 8.58 -17.70 -7.87
CA ALA A 429 7.58 -16.70 -8.21
C ALA A 429 8.24 -15.49 -8.87
N THR A 430 7.91 -15.24 -10.14
CA THR A 430 8.61 -14.26 -10.99
C THR A 430 7.67 -13.68 -12.04
N SER A 431 8.09 -12.62 -12.73
CA SER A 431 7.38 -12.13 -13.91
C SER A 431 7.42 -13.13 -15.06
N SER A 432 8.64 -13.52 -15.45
CA SER A 432 8.90 -14.35 -16.60
C SER A 432 10.09 -15.28 -16.33
N ALA A 433 10.05 -16.48 -16.92
CA ALA A 433 11.08 -17.48 -16.76
C ALA A 433 11.46 -18.15 -18.09
N ASN A 434 12.76 -18.35 -18.29
CA ASN A 434 13.33 -19.15 -19.36
C ASN A 434 14.12 -20.32 -18.76
N ILE A 435 13.53 -21.50 -18.78
CA ILE A 435 14.14 -22.73 -18.28
C ILE A 435 14.43 -23.62 -19.48
N HIS A 436 15.67 -23.53 -19.97
CA HIS A 436 16.03 -24.07 -21.28
C HIS A 436 17.29 -24.93 -21.23
N SER A 437 17.12 -26.24 -21.52
CA SER A 437 18.15 -27.22 -21.92
C SER A 437 17.75 -28.62 -21.44
N ALA A 438 18.09 -29.66 -22.19
CA ALA A 438 17.90 -31.07 -21.81
C ALA A 438 18.72 -31.54 -20.59
N SER A 439 19.49 -30.64 -19.99
CA SER A 439 20.23 -30.86 -18.76
C SER A 439 19.71 -30.03 -17.59
N VAL A 440 18.62 -29.28 -17.76
CA VAL A 440 17.94 -28.60 -16.65
C VAL A 440 16.84 -29.51 -16.13
N THR A 441 16.86 -29.76 -14.82
CA THR A 441 15.82 -30.46 -14.07
C THR A 441 15.26 -29.52 -13.02
N PHE A 442 13.94 -29.35 -13.03
CA PHE A 442 13.19 -28.61 -12.03
C PHE A 442 12.29 -29.60 -11.29
N GLU A 443 12.43 -29.69 -9.98
CA GLU A 443 11.62 -30.54 -9.12
C GLU A 443 10.93 -29.70 -8.06
N TYR A 444 9.59 -29.63 -8.09
CA TYR A 444 8.85 -29.00 -7.03
C TYR A 444 9.03 -29.75 -5.69
N ASP A 445 9.34 -29.03 -4.62
CA ASP A 445 9.41 -29.60 -3.27
C ASP A 445 8.05 -29.51 -2.58
N SER A 446 7.34 -30.64 -2.52
CA SER A 446 6.03 -30.76 -1.84
C SER A 446 6.02 -30.40 -0.34
N SER A 447 7.16 -30.14 0.30
CA SER A 447 7.19 -29.58 1.65
C SER A 447 6.87 -28.08 1.71
N LEU A 448 6.75 -27.43 0.54
CA LEU A 448 6.25 -26.07 0.39
C LEU A 448 4.71 -26.00 0.43
N GLU A 449 4.02 -27.11 0.09
CA GLU A 449 2.56 -27.23 0.20
C GLU A 449 2.12 -27.05 1.68
N ASP A 450 1.18 -26.13 1.93
CA ASP A 450 0.69 -25.76 3.27
C ASP A 450 1.78 -25.21 4.25
N ASN A 451 2.90 -24.66 3.74
CA ASN A 451 3.95 -24.06 4.57
C ASN A 451 3.65 -22.58 4.87
N ASP A 452 3.86 -22.16 6.13
CA ASP A 452 3.65 -20.78 6.61
C ASP A 452 4.82 -19.89 6.14
N ILE A 453 4.91 -19.66 4.83
CA ILE A 453 5.97 -18.86 4.22
C ILE A 453 5.63 -17.39 4.40
N GLN A 454 6.25 -16.78 5.41
CA GLN A 454 6.11 -15.35 5.66
C GLN A 454 7.08 -14.58 4.77
N LEU A 455 6.57 -13.94 3.71
CA LEU A 455 7.36 -13.06 2.82
C LEU A 455 8.02 -11.91 3.58
N TYR A 456 7.45 -11.53 4.72
CA TYR A 456 7.85 -10.36 5.51
C TYR A 456 8.41 -10.78 6.87
N PRO A 457 9.42 -10.07 7.39
CA PRO A 457 9.66 -10.03 8.83
C PRO A 457 8.41 -9.51 9.56
N ASP A 458 8.12 -9.98 10.78
CA ASP A 458 6.93 -9.69 11.62
C ASP A 458 6.45 -8.21 11.72
N THR A 459 7.24 -7.26 11.21
CA THR A 459 6.99 -5.82 11.27
C THR A 459 6.34 -5.20 10.03
N TYR A 460 6.23 -5.90 8.90
CA TYR A 460 5.69 -5.34 7.65
C TYR A 460 4.35 -6.00 7.27
N SER A 461 3.41 -5.22 6.73
CA SER A 461 2.06 -5.70 6.38
C SER A 461 1.85 -5.77 4.87
N LEU A 462 1.24 -6.86 4.43
CA LEU A 462 0.71 -6.97 3.07
C LEU A 462 -0.50 -6.03 2.84
N PRO A 463 -0.75 -5.63 1.58
CA PRO A 463 -2.10 -5.22 1.18
C PRO A 463 -3.11 -6.33 1.50
N PRO A 464 -4.42 -6.09 1.56
CA PRO A 464 -5.38 -7.18 1.76
C PRO A 464 -5.52 -8.09 0.52
N GLN A 465 -5.66 -9.40 0.73
CA GLN A 465 -6.10 -10.35 -0.31
C GLN A 465 -7.52 -10.03 -0.77
N LEU A 466 -7.93 -10.56 -1.91
CA LEU A 466 -9.25 -10.28 -2.46
C LEU A 466 -9.82 -11.46 -3.24
N THR A 467 -10.92 -12.02 -2.75
CA THR A 467 -11.73 -13.03 -3.45
C THR A 467 -12.95 -12.39 -4.11
N TYR A 468 -13.58 -11.42 -3.45
CA TYR A 468 -14.80 -10.78 -3.96
C TYR A 468 -14.69 -9.26 -4.02
N LEU A 469 -15.10 -8.69 -5.14
CA LEU A 469 -15.23 -7.26 -5.32
C LEU A 469 -16.71 -6.84 -5.41
N ASN A 470 -17.13 -5.90 -4.55
CA ASN A 470 -18.46 -5.32 -4.56
C ASN A 470 -18.38 -3.81 -4.80
N VAL A 471 -18.59 -3.37 -6.04
CA VAL A 471 -18.61 -1.94 -6.39
C VAL A 471 -20.04 -1.47 -6.64
N ALA A 472 -20.40 -0.31 -6.08
CA ALA A 472 -21.70 0.30 -6.33
C ALA A 472 -21.57 1.82 -6.39
N HIS A 473 -22.16 2.42 -7.41
CA HIS A 473 -22.19 3.86 -7.64
C HIS A 473 -23.60 4.40 -7.36
N TYR A 474 -23.70 5.35 -6.43
CA TYR A 474 -24.97 5.93 -5.98
C TYR A 474 -25.00 7.42 -6.29
N GLU A 475 -25.99 7.84 -7.08
CA GLU A 475 -26.27 9.26 -7.30
C GLU A 475 -27.31 9.76 -6.31
N VAL A 476 -26.93 10.80 -5.56
CA VAL A 476 -27.82 11.50 -4.63
C VAL A 476 -27.90 12.96 -5.03
N ASP A 477 -29.10 13.40 -5.37
CA ASP A 477 -29.42 14.78 -5.69
C ASP A 477 -29.51 15.59 -4.38
N VAL A 478 -28.85 16.75 -4.38
CA VAL A 478 -28.75 17.67 -3.26
C VAL A 478 -29.24 19.05 -3.70
N GLU A 479 -30.31 19.53 -3.07
CA GLU A 479 -30.91 20.82 -3.37
C GLU A 479 -31.38 21.55 -2.11
N ASN A 480 -31.41 22.88 -2.14
CA ASN A 480 -32.08 23.64 -1.09
C ASN A 480 -33.59 23.40 -1.15
N SER A 481 -34.21 23.10 -0.01
CA SER A 481 -35.66 22.89 0.05
C SER A 481 -36.43 24.13 -0.42
N SER A 482 -37.37 23.92 -1.35
CA SER A 482 -38.27 24.96 -1.80
C SER A 482 -39.28 25.30 -0.70
N ARG A 483 -39.30 26.58 -0.30
CA ARG A 483 -40.19 27.11 0.75
C ARG A 483 -41.68 27.06 0.41
#